data_AF-A0A974YAI1-F1
#
_entry.id   AF-A0A974YAI1-F1
#
_cell.length_a   1.000
_cell.length_b   1.000
_cell.length_c   1.000
_cell.angle_alpha   90.00
_cell.angle_beta   90.00
_cell.angle_gamma   90.00
#
_symmetry.space_group_name_H-M   'P 1'
#
loop_
_entity.id
_entity.type
_entity.pdbx_description
1 polymer ?
#
loop_
_entity_poly.entity_id
_entity_poly.type
_entity_poly.pdbx_seq_one_letter_code
_entity_poly.pdbx_strand_id
1 'polypeptide(L)'
;MTMMALSRVRLLYIVAVLASGIAIGFVVLQQPHLQQAAVPPAAWPFAVSLVLDLIIGQMAAQGKVEPLTMGDRFVAVIGAGLIVTAMVALG
;
A
#
# COMPACT_ATOMS: atom_id res chain seq x y z
N MET A 1 10.85 -1.75 -25.89
CA MET A 1 10.38 -2.11 -24.54
C MET A 1 11.61 -2.35 -23.67
N THR A 2 12.17 -1.29 -23.09
CA THR A 2 13.24 -1.41 -22.11
C THR A 2 12.62 -1.80 -20.78
N MET A 3 13.03 -2.95 -20.23
CA MET A 3 12.73 -3.31 -18.84
C MET A 3 13.32 -2.22 -17.95
N MET A 4 12.49 -1.27 -17.50
CA MET A 4 12.89 -0.33 -16.48
C MET A 4 13.05 -1.11 -15.18
N ALA A 5 14.29 -1.37 -14.77
CA ALA A 5 14.57 -1.91 -13.46
C ALA A 5 13.97 -0.96 -12.40
N LEU A 6 12.99 -1.44 -11.63
CA LEU A 6 12.39 -0.69 -10.54
C LEU A 6 13.50 -0.30 -9.55
N SER A 7 13.55 0.97 -9.12
CA SER A 7 14.47 1.36 -8.06
C SER A 7 14.15 0.55 -6.80
N ARG A 8 15.18 0.13 -6.05
CA ARG A 8 14.98 -0.74 -4.87
C ARG A 8 13.98 -0.17 -3.87
N VAL A 9 14.02 1.16 -3.69
CA VAL A 9 13.11 1.90 -2.80
C VAL A 9 11.66 1.78 -3.27
N ARG A 10 11.41 1.92 -4.57
CA ARG A 10 10.09 1.77 -5.17
C ARG A 10 9.56 0.35 -5.02
N LEU A 11 10.40 -0.66 -5.24
CA LEU A 11 10.02 -2.06 -5.02
C LEU A 11 9.65 -2.30 -3.55
N LEU A 12 10.49 -1.85 -2.61
CA LEU A 12 10.23 -1.96 -1.18
C LEU A 12 8.94 -1.26 -0.77
N TYR A 13 8.67 -0.07 -1.31
CA TYR A 13 7.44 0.66 -1.09
C TYR A 13 6.21 -0.15 -1.57
N ILE A 14 6.23 -0.62 -2.82
CA ILE A 14 5.11 -1.40 -3.38
C ILE A 14 4.88 -2.66 -2.53
N VAL A 15 5.93 -3.41 -2.23
CA VAL A 15 5.84 -4.65 -1.44
C VAL A 15 5.30 -4.36 -0.03
N ALA A 16 5.76 -3.29 0.62
CA ALA A 16 5.29 -2.92 1.96
C ALA A 16 3.79 -2.58 1.96
N VAL A 17 3.31 -1.83 0.98
CA VAL A 17 1.89 -1.49 0.86
C VAL A 17 1.05 -2.72 0.53
N LEU A 18 1.49 -3.58 -0.39
CA LEU A 18 0.78 -4.85 -0.68
C LEU A 18 0.71 -5.77 0.53
N ALA A 19 1.81 -5.91 1.27
CA ALA A 19 1.86 -6.70 2.50
C ALA A 19 0.91 -6.13 3.56
N SER A 20 0.77 -4.80 3.63
CA SER A 20 -0.23 -4.17 4.51
C SER A 20 -1.66 -4.53 4.12
N GLY A 21 -1.97 -4.65 2.83
CA GLY A 21 -3.27 -5.12 2.36
C GLY A 21 -3.59 -6.54 2.84
N ILE A 22 -2.60 -7.44 2.81
CA ILE A 22 -2.77 -8.81 3.34
C ILE A 22 -3.02 -8.77 4.85
N ALA A 23 -2.21 -8.00 5.60
CA ALA A 23 -2.36 -7.87 7.05
C ALA A 23 -3.73 -7.30 7.43
N ILE A 24 -4.18 -6.26 6.73
CA ILE A 24 -5.49 -5.64 6.93
C ILE A 24 -6.61 -6.64 6.61
N GLY A 25 -6.55 -7.33 5.47
CA GLY A 25 -7.55 -8.34 5.11
C GLY A 25 -7.65 -9.44 6.17
N PHE A 26 -6.51 -9.92 6.70
CA PHE A 26 -6.49 -10.92 7.75
C PHE A 26 -7.12 -10.42 9.07
N VAL A 27 -6.83 -9.18 9.47
CA VAL A 27 -7.44 -8.54 10.65
C VAL A 27 -8.96 -8.42 10.49
N VAL A 28 -9.42 -8.00 9.32
CA VAL A 28 -10.87 -7.83 9.05
C VAL A 28 -11.60 -9.17 9.03
N LEU A 29 -10.98 -10.23 8.50
CA LEU A 29 -11.55 -11.58 8.54
C LEU A 29 -11.72 -12.10 9.97
N GLN A 30 -10.77 -11.78 10.86
CA GLN A 30 -10.89 -12.13 12.28
C GLN A 30 -11.89 -11.25 13.04
N GLN A 31 -12.16 -10.05 12.53
CA GLN A 31 -12.98 -9.03 13.19
C GLN A 31 -14.01 -8.44 12.22
N PRO A 32 -15.10 -9.17 11.90
CA PRO A 32 -16.04 -8.77 10.85
C PRO A 32 -16.72 -7.42 11.09
N HIS A 33 -16.82 -6.98 12.35
CA HIS A 33 -17.37 -5.67 12.72
C HIS A 33 -16.57 -4.50 12.09
N LEU A 34 -15.30 -4.70 11.74
CA LEU A 34 -14.47 -3.70 11.07
C LEU A 34 -14.93 -3.37 9.64
N GLN A 35 -15.72 -4.24 9.01
CA GLN A 35 -16.30 -3.95 7.69
C GLN A 35 -17.30 -2.77 7.75
N GLN A 36 -17.87 -2.50 8.92
CA GLN A 36 -18.81 -1.40 9.16
C GLN A 36 -18.14 -0.14 9.70
N ALA A 37 -16.80 -0.10 9.72
CA ALA A 37 -16.06 1.09 10.11
C ALA A 37 -16.40 2.27 9.18
N ALA A 38 -16.27 3.50 9.71
CA ALA A 38 -16.54 4.72 8.96
C ALA A 38 -15.72 4.84 7.67
N VAL A 39 -14.52 4.24 7.65
CA VAL A 39 -13.69 4.08 6.45
C VAL A 39 -13.67 2.60 6.09
N PRO A 40 -14.07 2.22 4.86
CA PRO A 40 -14.02 0.84 4.41
C PRO A 40 -12.59 0.26 4.53
N PRO A 41 -12.42 -0.99 4.98
CA PRO A 41 -11.09 -1.58 5.13
C PRO A 41 -10.25 -1.61 3.86
N ALA A 42 -10.89 -1.69 2.69
CA ALA A 42 -10.21 -1.61 1.39
C ALA A 42 -9.48 -0.28 1.16
N ALA A 43 -9.86 0.79 1.87
CA ALA A 43 -9.19 2.10 1.80
C ALA A 43 -8.07 2.26 2.84
N TRP A 44 -7.95 1.36 3.83
CA TRP A 44 -6.92 1.47 4.88
C TRP A 44 -5.47 1.39 4.36
N PRO A 45 -5.16 0.62 3.29
CA PRO A 45 -3.80 0.64 2.71
C PRO A 45 -3.36 2.03 2.22
N PHE A 46 -4.30 2.93 1.92
CA PHE A 46 -3.97 4.32 1.58
C PHE A 46 -3.33 5.07 2.76
N ALA A 47 -3.80 4.85 3.99
CA ALA A 47 -3.19 5.45 5.18
C ALA A 47 -1.74 4.96 5.37
N VAL A 48 -1.50 3.66 5.14
CA VAL A 48 -0.14 3.09 5.17
C VAL A 48 0.74 3.72 4.09
N SER A 49 0.23 3.83 2.87
CA SER A 49 0.90 4.51 1.76
C SER A 49 1.27 5.96 2.10
N LEU A 50 0.38 6.73 2.73
CA LEU A 50 0.68 8.11 3.15
C LEU A 50 1.82 8.18 4.18
N VAL A 51 1.85 7.28 5.16
CA VAL A 51 2.95 7.24 6.15
C VAL A 51 4.27 6.94 5.47
N LEU A 52 4.29 5.96 4.55
CA LEU A 52 5.49 5.63 3.79
C LEU A 52 5.91 6.75 2.84
N ASP A 53 4.96 7.42 2.20
CA ASP A 53 5.20 8.59 1.34
C ASP A 53 5.86 9.73 2.13
N LEU A 54 5.43 9.98 3.37
CA LEU A 54 6.05 10.98 4.25
C LEU A 54 7.52 10.62 4.57
N ILE A 55 7.76 9.36 4.93
CA ILE A 55 9.12 8.87 5.24
C ILE A 55 10.02 8.99 4.01
N ILE A 56 9.55 8.50 2.86
CA ILE A 56 10.33 8.51 1.61
C ILE A 56 10.51 9.94 1.10
N GLY A 57 9.50 10.80 1.23
CA GLY A 57 9.57 12.21 0.88
C GLY A 57 10.64 12.96 1.70
N GLN A 58 10.71 12.70 3.01
CA GLN A 58 11.77 13.25 3.86
C GLN A 58 13.16 12.75 3.46
N MET A 59 13.30 11.46 3.16
CA MET A 59 14.57 10.89 2.69
C MET A 59 14.98 11.44 1.32
N ALA A 60 14.02 11.67 0.43
CA ALA A 60 14.24 12.25 -0.89
C ALA A 60 14.68 13.72 -0.79
N ALA A 61 14.08 14.50 0.13
CA ALA A 61 14.51 15.87 0.41
C ALA A 61 15.96 15.95 0.94
N GLN A 62 16.45 14.89 1.58
CA GLN A 62 17.85 14.75 2.02
C GLN A 62 18.78 14.21 0.92
N GLY A 63 18.27 13.98 -0.30
CA GLY A 63 19.05 13.42 -1.42
C GLY A 63 19.43 11.94 -1.26
N LYS A 64 18.83 11.22 -0.31
CA LYS A 64 19.18 9.82 -0.01
C LYS A 64 18.49 8.81 -0.93
N VAL A 65 17.33 9.17 -1.49
CA VAL A 65 16.51 8.29 -2.33
C VAL A 65 15.81 9.08 -3.42
N GLU A 66 15.43 8.39 -4.50
CA GLU A 66 14.57 8.97 -5.53
C GLU A 66 13.13 9.14 -5.02
N PRO A 67 12.45 10.24 -5.38
CA PRO A 67 11.06 10.44 -5.03
C PRO A 67 10.14 9.42 -5.73
N LEU A 68 9.10 8.99 -5.03
CA LEU A 68 8.07 8.12 -5.60
C LEU A 68 7.22 8.85 -6.62
N THR A 69 6.93 8.16 -7.73
CA THR A 69 6.00 8.67 -8.75
C THR A 69 4.55 8.46 -8.33
N MET A 70 3.63 9.26 -8.87
CA MET A 70 2.18 9.03 -8.71
C MET A 70 1.76 7.64 -9.17
N GLY A 71 2.39 7.11 -10.24
CA GLY A 71 2.10 5.78 -10.75
C GLY A 71 2.45 4.68 -9.74
N ASP A 72 3.60 4.78 -9.07
CA ASP A 72 4.02 3.81 -8.06
C ASP A 72 3.04 3.77 -6.88
N ARG A 73 2.58 4.95 -6.45
CA ARG A 73 1.58 5.08 -5.38
C ARG A 73 0.27 4.44 -5.76
N PHE A 74 -0.20 4.72 -6.98
CA PHE A 74 -1.46 4.19 -7.48
C PHE A 74 -1.44 2.66 -7.57
N VAL A 75 -0.40 2.08 -8.17
CA VAL A 75 -0.25 0.63 -8.30
C VAL A 75 -0.25 -0.05 -6.93
N ALA A 76 0.50 0.50 -5.97
CA ALA A 76 0.61 -0.04 -4.63
C ALA A 76 -0.73 0.01 -3.87
N VAL A 77 -1.38 1.17 -3.83
CA VAL A 77 -2.62 1.38 -3.05
C VAL A 77 -3.79 0.62 -3.66
N ILE A 78 -3.97 0.68 -4.98
CA ILE A 78 -5.05 -0.06 -5.66
C ILE A 78 -4.82 -1.56 -5.54
N GLY A 79 -3.58 -2.03 -5.74
CA GLY A 79 -3.23 -3.43 -5.54
C GLY A 79 -3.56 -3.92 -4.14
N ALA A 80 -3.19 -3.16 -3.11
CA ALA A 80 -3.48 -3.51 -1.72
C ALA A 80 -4.98 -3.46 -1.40
N GLY A 81 -5.71 -2.47 -1.90
CA GLY A 81 -7.17 -2.39 -1.73
C GLY A 81 -7.89 -3.56 -2.39
N LEU A 82 -7.44 -4.00 -3.57
CA LEU A 82 -7.95 -5.20 -4.24
C LEU A 82 -7.65 -6.47 -3.45
N ILE A 83 -6.45 -6.59 -2.86
CA ILE A 83 -6.11 -7.71 -1.96
C ILE A 83 -7.08 -7.75 -0.78
N VAL A 84 -7.27 -6.63 -0.08
CA VAL A 84 -8.19 -6.57 1.07
C VAL A 84 -9.61 -6.97 0.63
N THR A 85 -10.07 -6.42 -0.48
CA THR A 85 -11.41 -6.71 -1.02
C THR A 85 -11.57 -8.18 -1.36
N ALA A 86 -10.60 -8.77 -2.05
CA ALA A 86 -10.62 -10.18 -2.42
C ALA A 86 -10.61 -11.10 -1.19
N MET A 87 -9.79 -10.78 -0.18
CA MET A 87 -9.74 -11.54 1.07
C MET A 87 -11.07 -11.52 1.80
N VAL A 88 -11.67 -10.33 1.94
CA VAL A 88 -12.96 -10.15 2.62
C VAL A 88 -14.11 -10.78 1.83
N ALA A 89 -14.04 -10.82 0.50
CA ALA A 89 -15.07 -11.43 -0.34
C ALA A 89 -14.99 -12.96 -0.42
N LEU A 90 -13.81 -13.55 -0.22
CA LEU A 90 -13.55 -14.99 -0.40
C LEU A 90 -13.36 -15.77 0.91
N GLY A 91 -13.09 -15.08 2.03
CA GLY A 91 -12.88 -15.66 3.35
C GLY A 91 -14.09 -15.50 4.26
#